data_AF-A0A524PWN3-F1
#
_entry.id   AF-A0A524PWN3-F1
#
_cell.length_a   1.000
_cell.length_b   1.000
_cell.length_c   1.000
_cell.angle_alpha   90.00
_cell.angle_beta   90.00
_cell.angle_gamma   90.00
#
_symmetry.space_group_name_H-M   'P 1'
#
loop_
_entity.id
_entity.type
_entity.pdbx_description
1 polymer ?
#
loop_
_entity_poly.entity_id
_entity_poly.type
_entity_poly.pdbx_seq_one_letter_code
_entity_poly.pdbx_strand_id
1 'polypeptide(L)'
;MGEPSELNIPRALEEIGEAVLASLGYRRYPLDRLDKLTETIEEIVSHPSNRARCEEHLKSSGSNYVLFFLSNILYNLKQRGQLVLTEDVLKWLGSVWKNFLKRNRAYQEMYPRFDEYRIKLRKYYPGAGTFVNQIENVNMIKDDFNLDFDSADSPIRMLERFHNSTQEVLMAMKPSYFFLLDYHYEKKMSTGLDTSEAVAHEAGGLAKFGHMGYTYLDITVLACQSLGILEAAYLILKKKKSQRRLVVVDGKQKFLTTPEIYNMFLEKFNSMKKELTGLNK
;
A
#
# COMPACT_ATOMS: atom_id res chain seq x y z
N MET A 1 32.35 -30.51 4.95
CA MET A 1 31.11 -30.18 4.21
C MET A 1 30.01 -30.24 5.23
N GLY A 2 29.43 -29.09 5.61
CA GLY A 2 28.32 -29.08 6.57
C GLY A 2 27.07 -29.64 5.92
N GLU A 3 26.36 -30.53 6.61
CA GLU A 3 25.03 -30.96 6.19
C GLU A 3 24.16 -29.73 5.95
N PRO A 4 23.35 -29.68 4.86
CA PRO A 4 22.40 -28.59 4.67
C PRO A 4 21.47 -28.59 5.89
N SER A 5 21.49 -27.50 6.67
CA SER A 5 20.65 -27.41 7.86
C SER A 5 19.19 -27.55 7.43
N GLU A 6 18.52 -28.58 7.92
CA GLU A 6 17.12 -28.83 7.61
C GLU A 6 16.27 -27.60 7.97
N LEU A 7 15.49 -27.09 7.02
CA LEU A 7 14.68 -25.90 7.23
C LEU A 7 13.65 -26.14 8.35
N ASN A 8 13.69 -25.30 9.39
CA ASN A 8 12.72 -25.37 10.48
C ASN A 8 11.39 -24.75 10.03
N ILE A 9 10.49 -25.60 9.52
CA ILE A 9 9.20 -25.19 8.95
C ILE A 9 8.30 -24.43 9.93
N PRO A 10 8.07 -24.88 11.18
CA PRO A 10 7.27 -24.13 12.15
C PRO A 10 7.77 -22.69 12.34
N ARG A 11 9.07 -22.54 12.60
CA ARG A 11 9.68 -21.22 12.80
C ARG A 11 9.63 -20.37 11.53
N ALA A 12 9.94 -20.95 10.38
CA ALA A 12 9.91 -20.26 9.09
C ALA A 12 8.50 -19.73 8.80
N LEU A 13 7.47 -20.55 9.02
CA LEU A 13 6.09 -20.12 8.91
C LEU A 13 5.80 -18.98 9.89
N GLU A 14 6.10 -19.11 11.19
CA GLU A 14 5.90 -18.03 12.17
C GLU A 14 6.49 -16.69 11.69
N GLU A 15 7.75 -16.69 11.23
CA GLU A 15 8.41 -15.50 10.69
C GLU A 15 7.70 -14.95 9.43
N ILE A 16 7.22 -15.83 8.52
CA ILE A 16 6.40 -15.43 7.36
C ILE A 16 5.07 -14.81 7.81
N GLY A 17 4.39 -15.41 8.79
CA GLY A 17 3.14 -14.93 9.34
C GLY A 17 3.26 -13.54 9.95
N GLU A 18 4.30 -13.32 10.76
CA GLU A 18 4.61 -12.00 11.32
C GLU A 18 4.87 -10.97 10.22
N ALA A 19 5.66 -11.32 9.20
CA ALA A 19 5.95 -10.43 8.09
C ALA A 19 4.73 -10.12 7.22
N VAL A 20 3.85 -11.10 6.98
CA VAL A 20 2.57 -10.89 6.27
C VAL A 20 1.65 -9.99 7.08
N LEU A 21 1.54 -10.19 8.40
CA LEU A 21 0.74 -9.33 9.26
C LEU A 21 1.32 -7.90 9.33
N ALA A 22 2.65 -7.77 9.40
CA ALA A 22 3.34 -6.48 9.29
C ALA A 22 3.07 -5.80 7.95
N SER A 23 3.08 -6.59 6.86
CA SER A 23 2.80 -6.12 5.50
C SER A 23 1.37 -5.62 5.36
N LEU A 24 0.40 -6.38 5.87
CA LEU A 24 -1.01 -6.01 5.89
C LEU A 24 -1.25 -4.74 6.72
N GLY A 25 -0.56 -4.60 7.85
CA GLY A 25 -0.66 -3.42 8.71
C GLY A 25 0.18 -2.21 8.25
N TYR A 26 0.87 -2.30 7.11
CA TYR A 26 1.79 -1.27 6.60
C TYR A 26 2.81 -0.82 7.67
N ARG A 27 3.27 -1.76 8.49
CA ARG A 27 4.32 -1.54 9.48
C ARG A 27 5.69 -1.54 8.77
N ARG A 28 6.63 -0.78 9.34
CA ARG A 28 8.02 -0.79 8.88
C ARG A 28 8.63 -2.18 9.14
N TYR A 29 9.34 -2.71 8.16
CA TYR A 29 9.95 -4.04 8.20
C TYR A 29 11.27 -4.04 7.41
N PRO A 30 12.38 -4.62 7.90
CA PRO A 30 13.66 -4.55 7.18
C PRO A 30 13.58 -5.17 5.78
N LEU A 31 14.07 -4.45 4.76
CA LEU A 31 13.99 -4.91 3.35
C LEU A 31 14.76 -6.22 3.14
N ASP A 32 15.93 -6.37 3.77
CA ASP A 32 16.76 -7.58 3.71
C ASP A 32 16.04 -8.80 4.32
N ARG A 33 15.18 -8.57 5.33
CA ARG A 33 14.34 -9.61 5.92
C ARG A 33 13.20 -10.01 4.99
N LEU A 34 12.59 -9.07 4.27
CA LEU A 34 11.57 -9.39 3.24
C LEU A 34 12.16 -10.22 2.10
N ASP A 35 13.38 -9.90 1.66
CA ASP A 35 14.07 -10.63 0.60
C ASP A 35 14.37 -12.07 1.06
N LYS A 36 14.95 -12.24 2.26
CA LYS A 36 15.20 -13.58 2.85
C LYS A 36 13.92 -14.40 3.00
N LEU A 37 12.84 -13.80 3.51
CA LEU A 37 11.57 -14.52 3.66
C LEU A 37 10.97 -14.92 2.31
N THR A 38 11.17 -14.11 1.27
CA THR A 38 10.73 -14.45 -0.09
C THR A 38 11.49 -15.67 -0.62
N GLU A 39 12.78 -15.79 -0.33
CA GLU A 39 13.60 -16.98 -0.63
C GLU A 39 13.16 -18.19 0.20
N THR A 40 12.91 -18.02 1.50
CA THR A 40 12.40 -19.09 2.37
C THR A 40 11.05 -19.61 1.89
N ILE A 41 10.14 -18.74 1.44
CA ILE A 41 8.86 -19.19 0.86
C ILE A 41 9.12 -20.04 -0.38
N GLU A 42 10.05 -19.65 -1.26
CA GLU A 42 10.40 -20.42 -2.46
C GLU A 42 10.94 -21.82 -2.11
N GLU A 43 11.83 -21.91 -1.12
CA GLU A 43 12.35 -23.17 -0.61
C GLU A 43 11.24 -24.06 -0.01
N ILE A 44 10.29 -23.47 0.71
CA ILE A 44 9.13 -24.20 1.23
C ILE A 44 8.28 -24.77 0.10
N VAL A 45 7.94 -23.96 -0.91
CA VAL A 45 7.03 -24.39 -1.98
C VAL A 45 7.68 -25.30 -3.01
N SER A 46 9.00 -25.28 -3.17
CA SER A 46 9.71 -26.10 -4.16
C SER A 46 9.91 -27.54 -3.70
N HIS A 47 10.01 -27.81 -2.39
CA HIS A 47 10.31 -29.14 -1.84
C HIS A 47 9.07 -29.89 -1.28
N PRO A 48 8.73 -31.09 -1.80
CA PRO A 48 7.57 -31.87 -1.33
C PRO A 48 7.57 -32.17 0.19
N SER A 49 8.74 -32.43 0.78
CA SER A 49 8.88 -32.70 2.21
C SER A 49 8.54 -31.48 3.07
N ASN A 50 8.98 -30.29 2.66
CA ASN A 50 8.66 -29.03 3.33
C ASN A 50 7.16 -28.75 3.27
N ARG A 51 6.54 -29.03 2.11
CA ARG A 51 5.10 -28.87 1.89
C ARG A 51 4.26 -29.70 2.86
N ALA A 52 4.60 -30.97 3.05
CA ALA A 52 3.90 -31.86 3.99
C ALA A 52 3.98 -31.34 5.44
N ARG A 53 5.16 -30.87 5.86
CA ARG A 53 5.36 -30.29 7.20
C ARG A 53 4.60 -28.98 7.39
N CYS A 54 4.43 -28.16 6.34
CA CYS A 54 3.60 -26.96 6.41
C CYS A 54 2.13 -27.30 6.68
N GLU A 55 1.59 -28.32 6.01
CA GLU A 55 0.21 -28.75 6.22
C GLU A 55 -0.02 -29.24 7.65
N GLU A 56 0.90 -30.04 8.17
CA GLU A 56 0.86 -30.52 9.56
C GLU A 56 0.89 -29.34 10.55
N HIS A 57 1.82 -28.41 10.37
CA HIS A 57 1.92 -27.23 11.23
C HIS A 57 0.64 -26.39 11.17
N LEU A 58 0.15 -26.04 9.98
CA LEU A 58 -1.07 -25.22 9.82
C LEU A 58 -2.32 -25.87 10.41
N LYS A 59 -2.44 -27.21 10.35
CA LYS A 59 -3.52 -27.95 11.02
C LYS A 59 -3.39 -27.88 12.55
N SER A 60 -2.16 -27.94 13.08
CA SER A 60 -1.89 -27.91 14.52
C SER A 60 -2.01 -26.53 15.16
N SER A 61 -1.63 -25.45 14.46
CA SER A 61 -1.58 -24.08 14.99
C SER A 61 -2.95 -23.40 15.11
N GLY A 62 -3.98 -23.95 14.46
CA GLY A 62 -5.38 -23.50 14.58
C GLY A 62 -5.69 -22.14 13.92
N SER A 63 -6.90 -21.63 14.19
CA SER A 63 -7.47 -20.43 13.54
C SER A 63 -6.81 -19.09 13.93
N ASN A 64 -5.99 -19.08 14.97
CA ASN A 64 -5.37 -17.86 15.50
C ASN A 64 -4.18 -17.41 14.65
N TYR A 65 -3.70 -18.28 13.78
CA TYR A 65 -2.53 -18.07 12.96
C TYR A 65 -2.91 -17.39 11.63
N VAL A 66 -2.29 -16.25 11.32
CA VAL A 66 -2.71 -15.39 10.19
C VAL A 66 -2.65 -16.09 8.83
N LEU A 67 -1.66 -16.98 8.62
CA LEU A 67 -1.57 -17.74 7.37
C LEU A 67 -2.70 -18.78 7.26
N PHE A 68 -3.15 -19.34 8.39
CA PHE A 68 -4.34 -20.18 8.42
C PHE A 68 -5.60 -19.36 8.12
N PHE A 69 -5.73 -18.16 8.68
CA PHE A 69 -6.87 -17.28 8.42
C PHE A 69 -6.96 -16.87 6.94
N LEU A 70 -5.84 -16.47 6.33
CA LEU A 70 -5.75 -16.20 4.90
C LEU A 70 -6.18 -17.42 4.10
N SER A 71 -5.68 -18.61 4.46
CA SER A 71 -6.11 -19.85 3.82
C SER A 71 -7.62 -20.09 4.01
N ASN A 72 -8.16 -19.82 5.20
CA ASN A 72 -9.56 -20.03 5.50
C ASN A 72 -10.50 -19.13 4.67
N ILE A 73 -10.21 -17.83 4.57
CA ILE A 73 -10.98 -16.92 3.69
C ILE A 73 -11.02 -17.43 2.26
N LEU A 74 -9.90 -17.94 1.77
CA LEU A 74 -9.75 -18.36 0.38
C LEU A 74 -10.43 -19.71 0.10
N TYR A 75 -10.49 -20.60 1.08
CA TYR A 75 -11.11 -21.92 0.97
C TYR A 75 -12.53 -22.01 1.57
N ASN A 76 -13.01 -20.94 2.20
CA ASN A 76 -14.30 -20.89 2.90
C ASN A 76 -14.49 -22.08 3.86
N LEU A 77 -13.45 -22.40 4.65
CA LEU A 77 -13.46 -23.57 5.53
C LEU A 77 -14.32 -23.28 6.75
N LYS A 78 -15.38 -24.08 6.94
CA LYS A 78 -16.29 -23.91 8.06
C LYS A 78 -15.79 -24.59 9.34
N GLN A 79 -14.90 -25.57 9.23
CA GLN A 79 -14.42 -26.37 10.36
C GLN A 79 -12.90 -26.60 10.35
N ARG A 80 -12.32 -26.69 11.55
CA ARG A 80 -10.92 -27.07 11.77
C ARG A 80 -10.71 -28.52 11.28
N GLY A 81 -9.68 -28.75 10.47
CA GLY A 81 -9.39 -30.06 9.86
C GLY A 81 -9.85 -30.23 8.41
N GLN A 82 -10.65 -29.30 7.88
CA GLN A 82 -11.04 -29.28 6.45
C GLN A 82 -9.95 -28.71 5.53
N LEU A 83 -8.86 -28.19 6.10
CA LEU A 83 -7.74 -27.67 5.33
C LEU A 83 -7.05 -28.83 4.61
N VAL A 84 -7.24 -28.93 3.30
CA VAL A 84 -6.52 -29.84 2.41
C VAL A 84 -5.56 -28.98 1.58
N LEU A 85 -4.28 -29.01 1.94
CA LEU A 85 -3.25 -28.28 1.19
C LEU A 85 -2.72 -29.19 0.09
N THR A 86 -3.41 -29.24 -1.06
CA THR A 86 -2.81 -29.88 -2.23
C THR A 86 -1.52 -29.16 -2.64
N GLU A 87 -0.68 -29.82 -3.43
CA GLU A 87 0.56 -29.19 -3.90
C GLU A 87 0.32 -27.85 -4.61
N ASP A 88 -0.73 -27.77 -5.43
CA ASP A 88 -1.10 -26.56 -6.14
C ASP A 88 -1.61 -25.47 -5.19
N VAL A 89 -2.41 -25.85 -4.18
CA VAL A 89 -2.88 -24.94 -3.13
C VAL A 89 -1.70 -24.30 -2.40
N LEU A 90 -0.72 -25.09 -1.98
CA LEU A 90 0.39 -24.57 -1.19
C LEU A 90 1.35 -23.70 -2.03
N LYS A 91 1.60 -24.07 -3.29
CA LYS A 91 2.34 -23.21 -4.24
C LYS A 91 1.62 -21.88 -4.43
N TRP A 92 0.30 -21.91 -4.55
CA TRP A 92 -0.50 -20.72 -4.67
C TRP A 92 -0.49 -19.86 -3.40
N LEU A 93 -0.64 -20.45 -2.21
CA LEU A 93 -0.50 -19.73 -0.94
C LEU A 93 0.88 -19.09 -0.79
N GLY A 94 1.95 -19.81 -1.15
CA GLY A 94 3.30 -19.24 -1.20
C GLY A 94 3.39 -18.04 -2.14
N SER A 95 2.74 -18.09 -3.32
CA SER A 95 2.62 -16.94 -4.22
C SER A 95 1.88 -15.77 -3.58
N VAL A 96 0.76 -16.02 -2.88
CA VAL A 96 0.01 -15.00 -2.14
C VAL A 96 0.88 -14.34 -1.08
N TRP A 97 1.59 -15.12 -0.25
CA TRP A 97 2.49 -14.59 0.78
C TRP A 97 3.62 -13.76 0.16
N LYS A 98 4.28 -14.27 -0.88
CA LYS A 98 5.32 -13.54 -1.63
C LYS A 98 4.78 -12.23 -2.21
N ASN A 99 3.55 -12.21 -2.70
CA ASN A 99 2.94 -10.99 -3.24
C ASN A 99 2.71 -9.95 -2.14
N PHE A 100 2.27 -10.34 -0.94
CA PHE A 100 2.18 -9.43 0.20
C PHE A 100 3.55 -8.84 0.55
N LEU A 101 4.59 -9.68 0.64
CA LEU A 101 5.94 -9.22 1.00
C LEU A 101 6.54 -8.31 -0.08
N LYS A 102 6.43 -8.67 -1.36
CA LYS A 102 6.91 -7.85 -2.49
C LYS A 102 6.20 -6.50 -2.56
N ARG A 103 4.89 -6.50 -2.36
CA ARG A 103 4.08 -5.28 -2.35
C ARG A 103 4.48 -4.37 -1.18
N ASN A 104 4.65 -4.92 0.01
CA ASN A 104 5.13 -4.16 1.17
C ASN A 104 6.54 -3.62 0.96
N ARG A 105 7.44 -4.40 0.36
CA ARG A 105 8.79 -3.95 -0.02
C ARG A 105 8.73 -2.69 -0.88
N ALA A 106 7.92 -2.70 -1.94
CA ALA A 106 7.73 -1.54 -2.81
C ALA A 106 7.19 -0.31 -2.05
N TYR A 107 6.31 -0.52 -1.06
CA TYR A 107 5.80 0.56 -0.20
C TYR A 107 6.84 1.14 0.74
N GLN A 108 7.69 0.29 1.31
CA GLN A 108 8.76 0.75 2.17
C GLN A 108 9.84 1.52 1.41
N GLU A 109 10.09 1.15 0.15
CA GLU A 109 10.96 1.93 -0.75
C GLU A 109 10.39 3.32 -1.08
N MET A 110 9.09 3.54 -0.89
CA MET A 110 8.49 4.86 -1.08
C MET A 110 8.67 5.80 0.12
N TYR A 111 8.99 5.31 1.31
CA TYR A 111 9.10 6.15 2.52
C TYR A 111 10.05 7.35 2.34
N PRO A 112 11.28 7.19 1.80
CA PRO A 112 12.16 8.33 1.56
C PRO A 112 11.56 9.37 0.60
N ARG A 113 10.80 8.92 -0.41
CA ARG A 113 10.11 9.83 -1.35
C ARG A 113 8.98 10.58 -0.67
N PHE A 114 8.21 9.93 0.21
CA PHE A 114 7.21 10.64 1.01
C PHE A 114 7.84 11.74 1.85
N ASP A 115 9.00 11.49 2.46
CA ASP A 115 9.71 12.49 3.26
C ASP A 115 10.20 13.66 2.40
N GLU A 116 10.78 13.37 1.24
CA GLU A 116 11.23 14.37 0.27
C GLU A 116 10.08 15.28 -0.19
N TYR A 117 8.96 14.69 -0.61
CA TYR A 117 7.80 15.46 -1.05
C TYR A 117 7.13 16.19 0.12
N ARG A 118 7.08 15.62 1.33
CA ARG A 118 6.59 16.33 2.51
C ARG A 118 7.35 17.63 2.75
N ILE A 119 8.66 17.66 2.48
CA ILE A 119 9.47 18.89 2.59
C ILE A 119 9.20 19.82 1.40
N LYS A 120 9.26 19.30 0.17
CA LYS A 120 9.07 20.12 -1.05
C LYS A 120 7.71 20.81 -1.11
N LEU A 121 6.65 20.10 -0.72
CA LEU A 121 5.28 20.58 -0.85
C LEU A 121 4.90 21.67 0.17
N ARG A 122 5.66 21.82 1.27
CA ARG A 122 5.46 22.88 2.29
C ARG A 122 5.52 24.30 1.72
N LYS A 123 6.27 24.51 0.64
CA LYS A 123 6.34 25.82 -0.04
C LYS A 123 4.96 26.27 -0.54
N TYR A 124 4.13 25.34 -0.99
CA TYR A 124 2.82 25.62 -1.59
C TYR A 124 1.67 25.45 -0.60
N TYR A 125 1.87 24.58 0.39
CA TYR A 125 0.92 24.33 1.46
C TYR A 125 1.58 24.60 2.83
N PRO A 126 1.77 25.89 3.18
CA PRO A 126 2.34 26.27 4.47
C PRO A 126 1.31 26.01 5.57
N GLY A 127 1.52 24.92 6.30
CA GLY A 127 0.67 24.53 7.42
C GLY A 127 0.55 23.02 7.49
N ALA A 128 0.79 22.45 8.67
CA ALA A 128 0.58 21.03 8.96
C ALA A 128 -0.92 20.68 9.08
N GLY A 129 -1.78 21.34 8.31
CA GLY A 129 -3.22 21.14 8.36
C GLY A 129 -3.64 19.94 7.53
N THR A 130 -4.65 19.21 7.99
CA THR A 130 -5.35 18.16 7.25
C THR A 130 -6.28 18.73 6.16
N PHE A 131 -6.28 20.05 5.96
CA PHE A 131 -7.07 20.77 4.98
C PHE A 131 -6.19 21.26 3.83
N VAL A 132 -6.47 20.76 2.63
CA VAL A 132 -5.79 21.15 1.40
C VAL A 132 -6.77 21.93 0.52
N ASN A 133 -6.45 23.18 0.22
CA ASN A 133 -7.24 24.04 -0.67
C ASN A 133 -6.61 24.15 -2.06
N GLN A 134 -7.38 24.66 -3.02
CA GLN A 134 -6.81 24.99 -4.33
C GLN A 134 -5.77 26.10 -4.14
N ILE A 135 -4.74 26.11 -4.99
CA ILE A 135 -3.72 27.15 -4.97
C ILE A 135 -4.33 28.40 -5.62
N GLU A 136 -4.61 29.42 -4.80
CA GLU A 136 -5.20 30.68 -5.29
C GLU A 136 -4.21 31.46 -6.17
N ASN A 137 -2.95 31.57 -5.72
CA ASN A 137 -1.89 32.22 -6.49
C ASN A 137 -1.07 31.21 -7.29
N VAL A 138 -1.58 30.80 -8.45
CA VAL A 138 -0.90 29.84 -9.33
C VAL A 138 0.49 30.31 -9.81
N ASN A 139 0.83 31.61 -9.73
CA ASN A 139 2.17 32.06 -10.09
C ASN A 139 3.26 31.49 -9.17
N MET A 140 2.90 31.07 -7.94
CA MET A 140 3.86 30.46 -6.99
C MET A 140 4.47 29.15 -7.49
N ILE A 141 3.75 28.40 -8.33
CA ILE A 141 4.24 27.13 -8.89
C ILE A 141 4.90 27.31 -10.27
N LYS A 142 4.74 28.48 -10.90
CA LYS A 142 5.16 28.72 -12.28
C LYS A 142 6.69 28.65 -12.45
N ASP A 143 7.42 29.11 -11.44
CA ASP A 143 8.89 29.16 -11.46
C ASP A 143 9.52 27.78 -11.19
N ASP A 144 8.85 26.94 -10.40
CA ASP A 144 9.37 25.62 -9.99
C ASP A 144 9.00 24.51 -10.98
N PHE A 145 7.88 24.66 -11.69
CA PHE A 145 7.42 23.71 -12.68
C PHE A 145 7.61 24.34 -14.06
N ASN A 146 8.83 24.28 -14.62
CA ASN A 146 9.13 24.83 -15.94
C ASN A 146 8.23 24.19 -17.02
N LEU A 147 7.13 24.86 -17.35
CA LEU A 147 5.99 24.32 -18.11
C LEU A 147 6.26 24.16 -19.62
N ASP A 148 7.38 24.70 -20.09
CA ASP A 148 7.74 24.78 -21.50
C ASP A 148 8.62 23.60 -21.98
N PHE A 149 9.02 22.70 -21.07
CA PHE A 149 9.84 21.52 -21.36
C PHE A 149 9.06 20.21 -21.14
N ASP A 150 8.86 19.42 -22.20
CA ASP A 150 8.21 18.09 -22.12
C ASP A 150 9.28 16.99 -22.09
N SER A 151 10.05 16.93 -21.00
CA SER A 151 10.96 15.82 -20.70
C SER A 151 10.33 14.88 -19.67
N ALA A 152 10.71 13.59 -19.74
CA ALA A 152 10.28 12.58 -18.77
C ALA A 152 10.69 12.95 -17.32
N ASP A 153 11.75 13.72 -17.16
CA ASP A 153 12.28 14.18 -15.88
C ASP A 153 11.92 15.64 -15.56
N SER A 154 10.94 16.19 -16.27
CA SER A 154 10.39 17.50 -15.90
C SER A 154 9.71 17.43 -14.52
N PRO A 155 9.72 18.53 -13.75
CA PRO A 155 9.11 18.56 -12.42
C PRO A 155 7.65 18.11 -12.39
N ILE A 156 6.88 18.44 -13.43
CA ILE A 156 5.47 18.04 -13.55
C ILE A 156 5.34 16.52 -13.72
N ARG A 157 6.18 15.89 -14.55
CA ARG A 157 6.18 14.43 -14.76
C ARG A 157 6.65 13.69 -13.52
N MET A 158 7.64 14.22 -12.81
CA MET A 158 8.05 13.66 -11.52
C MET A 158 6.91 13.70 -10.50
N LEU A 159 6.19 14.81 -10.41
CA LEU A 159 5.02 14.94 -9.53
C LEU A 159 3.87 14.01 -9.93
N GLU A 160 3.60 13.85 -11.24
CA GLU A 160 2.62 12.85 -11.74
C GLU A 160 3.00 11.43 -11.32
N ARG A 161 4.27 11.04 -11.50
CA ARG A 161 4.77 9.71 -11.08
C ARG A 161 4.62 9.51 -9.58
N PHE A 162 5.03 10.50 -8.79
CA PHE A 162 4.87 10.47 -7.33
C PHE A 162 3.39 10.31 -6.93
N HIS A 163 2.49 11.09 -7.51
CA HIS A 163 1.06 11.00 -7.25
C HIS A 163 0.51 9.60 -7.59
N ASN A 164 0.86 9.06 -8.76
CA ASN A 164 0.41 7.73 -9.19
C ASN A 164 0.86 6.63 -8.21
N SER A 165 2.14 6.61 -7.83
CA SER A 165 2.65 5.65 -6.84
C SER A 165 1.96 5.83 -5.47
N THR A 166 1.69 7.08 -5.08
CA THR A 166 0.97 7.37 -3.82
C THR A 166 -0.47 6.84 -3.87
N GLN A 167 -1.17 6.98 -5.00
CA GLN A 167 -2.51 6.41 -5.18
C GLN A 167 -2.51 4.89 -5.12
N GLU A 168 -1.52 4.23 -5.72
CA GLU A 168 -1.38 2.78 -5.65
C GLU A 168 -1.23 2.28 -4.20
N VAL A 169 -0.53 3.03 -3.35
CA VAL A 169 -0.44 2.76 -1.91
C VAL A 169 -1.80 2.94 -1.23
N LEU A 170 -2.49 4.06 -1.46
CA LEU A 170 -3.78 4.34 -0.79
C LEU A 170 -4.86 3.31 -1.19
N MET A 171 -4.96 2.98 -2.49
CA MET A 171 -5.88 1.95 -2.98
C MET A 171 -5.58 0.57 -2.40
N ALA A 172 -4.36 0.35 -1.91
CA ALA A 172 -3.95 -0.87 -1.24
C ALA A 172 -4.28 -0.88 0.25
N MET A 173 -4.01 0.24 0.93
CA MET A 173 -4.16 0.37 2.36
C MET A 173 -5.62 0.22 2.79
N LYS A 174 -6.56 0.87 2.07
CA LYS A 174 -7.97 0.90 2.47
C LYS A 174 -8.61 -0.50 2.52
N PRO A 175 -8.47 -1.38 1.51
CA PRO A 175 -8.93 -2.76 1.62
C PRO A 175 -8.19 -3.57 2.70
N SER A 176 -6.87 -3.37 2.86
CA SER A 176 -6.09 -4.07 3.89
C SER A 176 -6.54 -3.71 5.31
N TYR A 177 -6.96 -2.47 5.54
CA TYR A 177 -7.54 -2.03 6.81
C TYR A 177 -8.79 -2.84 7.14
N PHE A 178 -9.77 -2.91 6.23
CA PHE A 178 -11.01 -3.66 6.46
C PHE A 178 -10.75 -5.17 6.61
N PHE A 179 -9.84 -5.72 5.79
CA PHE A 179 -9.40 -7.11 5.94
C PHE A 179 -8.83 -7.41 7.33
N LEU A 180 -8.03 -6.48 7.89
CA LEU A 180 -7.47 -6.64 9.23
C LEU A 180 -8.51 -6.50 10.33
N LEU A 181 -9.54 -5.66 10.15
CA LEU A 181 -10.67 -5.61 11.07
C LEU A 181 -11.41 -6.96 11.10
N ASP A 182 -11.71 -7.54 9.94
CA ASP A 182 -12.35 -8.86 9.85
C ASP A 182 -11.48 -9.93 10.52
N TYR A 183 -10.17 -9.92 10.28
CA TYR A 183 -9.22 -10.81 10.95
C TYR A 183 -9.26 -10.68 12.47
N HIS A 184 -9.24 -9.45 12.98
CA HIS A 184 -9.27 -9.20 14.42
C HIS A 184 -10.59 -9.62 15.05
N TYR A 185 -11.72 -9.37 14.38
CA TYR A 185 -13.04 -9.80 14.82
C TYR A 185 -13.15 -11.33 14.91
N GLU A 186 -12.68 -12.05 13.89
CA GLU A 186 -12.66 -13.53 13.87
C GLU A 186 -11.73 -14.09 14.96
N LYS A 187 -10.60 -13.43 15.20
CA LYS A 187 -9.69 -13.78 16.29
C LYS A 187 -10.33 -13.56 17.66
N LYS A 188 -11.05 -12.46 17.85
CA LYS A 188 -11.81 -12.19 19.08
C LYS A 188 -12.89 -13.24 19.32
N MET A 189 -13.66 -13.60 18.29
CA MET A 189 -14.70 -14.63 18.40
C MET A 189 -14.14 -16.01 18.76
N SER A 190 -12.93 -16.33 18.29
CA SER A 190 -12.30 -17.62 18.55
C SER A 190 -11.49 -17.69 19.85
N THR A 191 -11.01 -16.57 20.38
CA THR A 191 -10.16 -16.53 21.58
C THR A 191 -10.80 -15.85 22.79
N GLY A 192 -11.89 -15.10 22.59
CA GLY A 192 -12.55 -14.30 23.61
C GLY A 192 -11.79 -13.02 24.00
N LEU A 193 -10.67 -12.70 23.36
CA LEU A 193 -9.79 -11.59 23.75
C LEU A 193 -9.49 -10.66 22.56
N ASP A 194 -9.53 -9.35 22.80
CA ASP A 194 -9.00 -8.37 21.87
C ASP A 194 -7.48 -8.27 21.98
N THR A 195 -6.82 -8.12 20.84
CA THR A 195 -5.40 -7.75 20.82
C THR A 195 -5.24 -6.24 20.95
N SER A 196 -4.12 -5.78 21.49
CA SER A 196 -3.82 -4.34 21.56
C SER A 196 -3.82 -3.69 20.17
N GLU A 197 -3.39 -4.41 19.14
CA GLU A 197 -3.44 -3.98 17.74
C GLU A 197 -4.88 -3.84 17.21
N ALA A 198 -5.77 -4.78 17.56
CA ALA A 198 -7.19 -4.70 17.21
C ALA A 198 -7.82 -3.43 17.80
N VAL A 199 -7.61 -3.19 19.09
CA VAL A 199 -8.10 -2.00 19.79
C VAL A 199 -7.56 -0.72 19.15
N ALA A 200 -6.26 -0.70 18.81
CA ALA A 200 -5.64 0.46 18.18
C ALA A 200 -6.19 0.74 16.77
N HIS A 201 -6.43 -0.30 15.97
CA HIS A 201 -7.01 -0.15 14.63
C HIS A 201 -8.46 0.34 14.67
N GLU A 202 -9.29 -0.22 15.56
CA GLU A 202 -10.68 0.21 15.73
C GLU A 202 -10.77 1.65 16.25
N ALA A 203 -10.01 1.98 17.30
CA ALA A 203 -10.04 3.31 17.90
C ALA A 203 -9.41 4.39 17.02
N GLY A 204 -8.41 4.02 16.20
CA GLY A 204 -7.71 4.94 15.31
C GLY A 204 -8.42 5.19 13.98
N GLY A 205 -9.29 4.26 13.57
CA GLY A 205 -9.95 4.29 12.28
C GLY A 205 -8.96 4.17 11.10
N LEU A 206 -9.50 4.28 9.88
CA LEU A 206 -8.69 4.26 8.66
C LEU A 206 -7.61 5.36 8.66
N ALA A 207 -7.89 6.53 9.25
CA ALA A 207 -6.97 7.66 9.26
C ALA A 207 -5.60 7.32 9.90
N LYS A 208 -5.60 6.58 11.02
CA LYS A 208 -4.37 6.19 11.73
C LYS A 208 -3.77 4.86 11.25
N PHE A 209 -4.34 4.25 10.22
CA PHE A 209 -3.86 2.96 9.71
C PHE A 209 -2.50 3.11 9.02
N GLY A 210 -1.53 2.28 9.41
CA GLY A 210 -0.17 2.26 8.85
C GLY A 210 0.92 2.69 9.84
N HIS A 211 2.15 2.81 9.35
CA HIS A 211 3.28 3.26 10.16
C HIS A 211 3.19 4.74 10.52
N MET A 212 3.64 5.11 11.73
CA MET A 212 3.66 6.51 12.18
C MET A 212 4.44 7.40 11.19
N GLY A 213 3.82 8.51 10.76
CA GLY A 213 4.36 9.41 9.74
C GLY A 213 4.09 8.97 8.30
N TYR A 214 3.57 7.76 8.09
CA TYR A 214 3.15 7.21 6.80
C TYR A 214 1.79 6.51 6.94
N THR A 215 0.92 7.08 7.78
CA THR A 215 -0.45 6.60 7.94
C THR A 215 -1.27 6.88 6.67
N TYR A 216 -2.44 6.25 6.56
CA TYR A 216 -3.37 6.54 5.46
C TYR A 216 -3.65 8.04 5.38
N LEU A 217 -3.86 8.73 6.50
CA LEU A 217 -4.05 10.18 6.54
C LEU A 217 -2.82 10.94 6.02
N ASP A 218 -1.62 10.61 6.50
CA ASP A 218 -0.37 11.27 6.07
C ASP A 218 -0.18 11.18 4.55
N ILE A 219 -0.40 9.98 4.01
CA ILE A 219 -0.26 9.69 2.58
C ILE A 219 -1.39 10.37 1.77
N THR A 220 -2.61 10.40 2.29
CA THR A 220 -3.75 11.08 1.66
C THR A 220 -3.52 12.59 1.58
N VAL A 221 -2.91 13.20 2.62
CA VAL A 221 -2.53 14.62 2.60
C VAL A 221 -1.53 14.90 1.48
N LEU A 222 -0.45 14.11 1.39
CA LEU A 222 0.55 14.26 0.32
C LEU A 222 -0.03 14.05 -1.07
N ALA A 223 -0.95 13.08 -1.23
CA ALA A 223 -1.65 12.85 -2.48
C ALA A 223 -2.50 14.06 -2.89
N CYS A 224 -3.23 14.65 -1.93
CA CYS A 224 -4.09 15.81 -2.18
C CYS A 224 -3.28 17.05 -2.52
N GLN A 225 -2.20 17.33 -1.79
CA GLN A 225 -1.27 18.43 -2.09
C GLN A 225 -0.65 18.28 -3.48
N SER A 226 -0.25 17.07 -3.86
CA SER A 226 0.28 16.78 -5.19
C SER A 226 -0.75 17.08 -6.28
N LEU A 227 -2.00 16.67 -6.06
CA LEU A 227 -3.11 16.95 -6.98
C LEU A 227 -3.40 18.43 -7.13
N GLY A 228 -3.37 19.21 -6.05
CA GLY A 228 -3.61 20.65 -6.11
C GLY A 228 -2.53 21.40 -6.89
N ILE A 229 -1.27 20.96 -6.80
CA ILE A 229 -0.19 21.52 -7.63
C ILE A 229 -0.33 21.08 -9.10
N LEU A 230 -0.67 19.82 -9.37
CA LEU A 230 -0.90 19.34 -10.73
C LEU A 230 -2.07 20.10 -11.38
N GLU A 231 -3.17 20.30 -10.66
CA GLU A 231 -4.32 21.08 -11.11
C GLU A 231 -3.90 22.51 -11.47
N ALA A 232 -3.21 23.21 -10.57
CA ALA A 232 -2.72 24.57 -10.83
C ALA A 232 -1.72 24.63 -12.00
N ALA A 233 -0.82 23.65 -12.14
CA ALA A 233 0.16 23.59 -13.22
C ALA A 233 -0.54 23.43 -14.57
N TYR A 234 -1.53 22.53 -14.63
CA TYR A 234 -2.33 22.30 -15.83
C TYR A 234 -3.31 23.45 -16.13
N LEU A 235 -3.74 24.23 -15.12
CA LEU A 235 -4.49 25.47 -15.34
C LEU A 235 -3.65 26.53 -16.05
N ILE A 236 -2.37 26.68 -15.69
CA ILE A 236 -1.45 27.60 -16.39
C ILE A 236 -1.19 27.09 -17.81
N LEU A 237 -0.92 25.80 -17.99
CA LEU A 237 -0.71 25.20 -19.32
C LEU A 237 -1.94 25.40 -20.22
N LYS A 238 -3.14 25.20 -19.67
CA LYS A 238 -4.42 25.41 -20.38
C LYS A 238 -4.53 26.83 -20.94
N LYS A 239 -4.01 27.83 -20.24
CA LYS A 239 -3.97 29.23 -20.68
C LYS A 239 -2.90 29.51 -21.75
N LYS A 240 -1.84 28.71 -21.82
CA LYS A 240 -0.71 28.91 -22.74
C LYS A 240 -0.82 28.12 -24.06
N LYS A 241 -1.23 26.85 -24.03
CA LYS A 241 -1.20 25.95 -25.22
C LYS A 241 -2.33 24.92 -25.17
N SER A 242 -3.04 24.74 -26.29
CA SER A 242 -3.97 23.61 -26.51
C SER A 242 -3.25 22.45 -27.22
N GLN A 243 -2.22 21.89 -26.57
CA GLN A 243 -1.49 20.75 -27.12
C GLN A 243 -2.00 19.45 -26.49
N ARG A 244 -2.07 18.39 -27.30
CA ARG A 244 -2.32 17.03 -26.80
C ARG A 244 -1.04 16.44 -26.22
N ARG A 245 -1.18 15.74 -25.09
CA ARG A 245 -0.09 15.11 -24.35
C ARG A 245 -0.47 13.68 -24.02
N LEU A 246 0.55 12.82 -23.96
CA LEU A 246 0.40 11.48 -23.43
C LEU A 246 0.42 11.54 -21.90
N VAL A 247 -0.62 11.01 -21.25
CA VAL A 247 -0.77 10.97 -19.79
C VAL A 247 -1.25 9.58 -19.37
N VAL A 248 -0.76 9.09 -18.24
CA VAL A 248 -1.23 7.82 -17.66
C VAL A 248 -2.45 8.09 -16.80
N VAL A 249 -3.57 7.45 -17.14
CA VAL A 249 -4.84 7.52 -16.43
C VAL A 249 -5.26 6.11 -16.09
N ASP A 250 -5.31 5.80 -14.80
CA ASP A 250 -5.71 4.48 -14.26
C ASP A 250 -4.90 3.33 -14.88
N GLY A 251 -3.58 3.51 -14.95
CA GLY A 251 -2.65 2.54 -15.53
C GLY A 251 -2.66 2.47 -17.06
N LYS A 252 -3.50 3.25 -17.75
CA LYS A 252 -3.58 3.28 -19.21
C LYS A 252 -3.04 4.59 -19.78
N GLN A 253 -2.22 4.49 -20.82
CA GLN A 253 -1.78 5.68 -21.56
C GLN A 253 -2.94 6.25 -22.37
N LYS A 254 -3.27 7.53 -22.16
CA LYS A 254 -4.29 8.27 -22.90
C LYS A 254 -3.67 9.51 -23.54
N PHE A 255 -4.16 9.86 -24.73
CA PHE A 255 -3.73 11.06 -25.45
C PHE A 255 -4.78 12.14 -25.26
N LEU A 256 -4.52 13.10 -24.37
CA LEU A 256 -5.48 14.09 -23.90
C LEU A 256 -5.00 15.51 -24.19
N THR A 257 -5.92 16.41 -24.48
CA THR A 257 -5.68 17.85 -24.56
C THR A 257 -5.41 18.43 -23.17
N THR A 258 -4.68 19.54 -23.12
CA THR A 258 -4.38 20.24 -21.86
C THR A 258 -5.64 20.60 -21.04
N PRO A 259 -6.76 21.08 -21.64
CA PRO A 259 -8.03 21.25 -20.93
C PRO A 259 -8.60 19.96 -20.32
N GLU A 260 -8.53 18.82 -21.03
CA GLU A 260 -9.00 17.52 -20.52
C GLU A 260 -8.14 17.07 -19.34
N ILE A 261 -6.82 17.25 -19.42
CA ILE A 261 -5.88 16.91 -18.34
C ILE A 261 -6.15 17.78 -17.11
N TYR A 262 -6.38 19.08 -17.30
CA TYR A 262 -6.78 19.98 -16.22
C TYR A 262 -8.07 19.51 -15.53
N ASN A 263 -9.13 19.23 -16.28
CA ASN A 263 -10.40 18.78 -15.72
C ASN A 263 -10.23 17.46 -14.95
N MET A 264 -9.45 16.52 -15.48
CA MET A 264 -9.12 15.28 -14.78
C MET A 264 -8.45 15.53 -13.43
N PHE A 265 -7.44 16.41 -13.37
CA PHE A 265 -6.76 16.71 -12.11
C PHE A 265 -7.64 17.49 -11.13
N LEU A 266 -8.51 18.37 -11.62
CA LEU A 266 -9.52 19.06 -10.81
C LEU A 266 -10.51 18.08 -10.18
N GLU A 267 -11.04 17.12 -10.95
CA GLU A 267 -11.93 16.07 -10.45
C GLU A 267 -11.24 15.19 -9.40
N LYS A 268 -10.01 14.74 -9.69
CA LYS A 268 -9.20 13.95 -8.75
C LYS A 268 -8.93 14.72 -7.46
N PHE A 269 -8.57 16.00 -7.57
CA PHE A 269 -8.33 16.87 -6.43
C PHE A 269 -9.57 17.01 -5.55
N ASN A 270 -10.73 17.28 -6.16
CA ASN A 270 -12.00 17.39 -5.43
C ASN A 270 -12.43 16.07 -4.78
N SER A 271 -12.20 14.94 -5.44
CA SER A 271 -12.43 13.61 -4.85
C SER A 271 -11.53 13.39 -3.63
N MET A 272 -10.23 13.70 -3.75
CA MET A 272 -9.28 13.53 -2.66
C MET A 272 -9.57 14.47 -1.48
N LYS A 273 -10.03 15.71 -1.74
CA LYS A 273 -10.51 16.61 -0.69
C LYS A 273 -11.70 16.04 0.07
N LYS A 274 -12.63 15.38 -0.61
CA LYS A 274 -13.76 14.70 0.04
C LYS A 274 -13.27 13.54 0.91
N GLU A 275 -12.33 12.73 0.43
CA GLU A 275 -11.70 11.65 1.22
C GLU A 275 -11.04 12.21 2.48
N LEU A 276 -10.19 13.24 2.36
CA LEU A 276 -9.57 13.91 3.52
C LEU A 276 -10.60 14.45 4.51
N THR A 277 -11.66 15.07 4.00
CA THR A 277 -12.76 15.58 4.85
C THR A 277 -13.46 14.43 5.59
N GLY A 278 -13.61 13.27 4.95
CA GLY A 278 -14.18 12.07 5.55
C GLY A 278 -13.30 11.43 6.63
N LEU A 279 -11.97 11.52 6.50
CA LEU A 279 -11.01 11.00 7.50
C LEU A 279 -10.91 11.86 8.76
N ASN A 280 -11.29 13.14 8.68
CA ASN A 280 -11.26 14.08 9.82
C ASN A 280 -12.58 14.12 10.62
N LYS A 281 -13.57 13.29 10.26
CA LYS A 281 -14.84 13.16 10.98
C LYS A 281 -14.77 11.99 11.95
#